data_AF-A0A392M3X5-F1
#
_entry.id   AF-A0A392M3X5-F1
#
_cell.length_a   1.000
_cell.length_b   1.000
_cell.length_c   1.000
_cell.angle_alpha   90.00
_cell.angle_beta   90.00
_cell.angle_gamma   90.00
#
_symmetry.space_group_name_H-M   'P 1'
#
loop_
_entity.id
_entity.type
_entity.pdbx_description
1 polymer ?
#
loop_
_entity_poly.entity_id
_entity_poly.type
_entity_poly.pdbx_seq_one_letter_code
_entity_poly.pdbx_strand_id
1 'polypeptide(L)'
;MISVAANEVQVLNSVNSKLPFLVTTSDDAKDSLKEEIRLRYRCLDLRRQQMNFNILLRHKVVKLMRRYLEDIHGFVEIETPILSRSTPEGARDYLVPSRIQ
;
A
#
# COMPACT_ATOMS: atom_id res chain seq x y z
N MET A 1 -8.79 -31.61 -8.79
CA MET A 1 -8.71 -30.31 -9.50
C MET A 1 -10.13 -29.87 -9.75
N ILE A 2 -10.53 -28.68 -9.29
CA ILE A 2 -11.91 -28.20 -9.37
C ILE A 2 -11.93 -26.99 -10.30
N SER A 3 -12.87 -26.95 -11.24
CA SER A 3 -13.16 -25.81 -12.10
C SER A 3 -14.61 -25.37 -11.92
N VAL A 4 -14.88 -24.10 -12.23
CA VAL A 4 -16.22 -23.51 -12.15
C VAL A 4 -16.81 -23.45 -13.55
N ALA A 5 -17.91 -24.16 -13.79
CA ALA A 5 -18.71 -23.98 -15.00
C ALA A 5 -19.66 -22.80 -14.79
N ALA A 6 -19.48 -21.72 -15.55
CA ALA A 6 -20.32 -20.53 -15.44
C ALA A 6 -21.60 -20.68 -16.27
N ASN A 7 -22.76 -20.44 -15.65
CA ASN A 7 -24.06 -20.40 -16.34
C ASN A 7 -24.36 -19.02 -16.93
N GLU A 8 -23.90 -17.95 -16.28
CA GLU A 8 -24.12 -16.55 -16.68
C GLU A 8 -22.88 -15.72 -16.37
N VAL A 9 -22.65 -14.65 -17.14
CA VAL A 9 -21.57 -13.68 -16.92
C VAL A 9 -22.12 -12.26 -17.00
N GLN A 10 -21.85 -11.47 -15.96
CA GLN A 10 -22.17 -10.04 -15.90
C GLN A 10 -20.88 -9.21 -15.82
N VAL A 11 -20.74 -8.22 -16.70
CA VAL A 11 -19.62 -7.27 -16.65
C VAL A 11 -19.95 -6.13 -15.68
N LEU A 12 -19.27 -6.09 -14.54
CA LEU A 12 -19.51 -5.06 -13.51
C LEU A 12 -18.88 -3.70 -13.87
N ASN A 13 -17.71 -3.72 -14.52
CA ASN A 13 -17.04 -2.51 -14.96
C ASN A 13 -16.12 -2.82 -16.14
N SER A 14 -16.33 -2.10 -17.24
CA SER A 14 -15.53 -2.22 -18.45
C SER A 14 -14.30 -1.32 -18.40
N VAL A 15 -13.18 -1.80 -18.93
CA VAL A 15 -11.98 -0.98 -19.08
C VAL A 15 -12.08 -0.19 -20.38
N ASN A 16 -12.20 1.14 -20.28
CA ASN A 16 -12.46 2.02 -21.43
C ASN A 16 -11.18 2.50 -22.15
N SER A 17 -10.00 2.23 -21.61
CA SER A 17 -8.71 2.66 -22.17
C SER A 17 -7.66 1.57 -22.06
N LYS A 18 -6.65 1.61 -22.95
CA LYS A 18 -5.55 0.65 -22.91
C LYS A 18 -4.77 0.81 -21.61
N LEU A 19 -4.53 -0.30 -20.91
CA LEU A 19 -3.75 -0.27 -19.67
C LEU A 19 -2.29 0.14 -19.96
N PRO A 20 -1.68 0.96 -19.07
CA PRO A 20 -0.28 1.37 -19.22
C PRO A 20 0.70 0.22 -19.07
N PHE A 21 0.27 -0.88 -18.44
CA PHE A 21 0.98 -2.14 -18.34
C PHE A 21 0.03 -3.29 -18.00
N LEU A 22 0.50 -4.51 -18.22
CA LEU A 22 -0.24 -5.72 -17.86
C LEU A 22 -0.16 -5.99 -16.35
N VAL A 23 -1.30 -6.29 -15.75
CA VAL A 23 -1.40 -6.70 -14.34
C VAL A 23 -1.38 -8.23 -14.30
N THR A 24 -0.24 -8.85 -14.59
CA THR A 24 -0.09 -10.32 -14.59
C THR A 24 0.48 -10.85 -13.27
N THR A 25 0.20 -12.12 -12.99
CA THR A 25 0.75 -12.91 -11.87
C THR A 25 2.07 -13.59 -12.20
N SER A 26 2.40 -13.74 -13.49
CA SER A 26 3.66 -14.33 -13.94
C SER A 26 4.82 -13.34 -13.79
N ASP A 27 5.93 -13.84 -13.23
CA ASP A 27 7.17 -13.10 -13.00
C ASP A 27 7.85 -12.61 -14.29
N ASP A 28 7.42 -13.11 -15.45
CA ASP A 28 7.96 -12.80 -16.78
C ASP A 28 7.78 -11.33 -17.22
N ALA A 29 6.97 -10.55 -16.49
CA ALA A 29 6.79 -9.11 -16.75
C ALA A 29 7.73 -8.21 -15.91
N LYS A 30 8.61 -8.79 -15.07
CA LYS A 30 9.49 -8.00 -14.19
C LYS A 30 10.50 -7.13 -14.95
N ASP A 31 10.94 -7.54 -16.14
CA ASP A 31 12.08 -6.90 -16.82
C ASP A 31 11.74 -5.82 -17.85
N SER A 32 10.46 -5.57 -18.15
CA SER A 32 10.08 -4.64 -19.23
C SER A 32 9.50 -3.30 -18.77
N LEU A 33 9.11 -3.14 -17.51
CA LEU A 33 8.35 -1.95 -17.06
C LEU A 33 9.20 -1.00 -16.23
N LYS A 34 9.38 0.22 -16.74
CA LYS A 34 10.05 1.30 -16.02
C LYS A 34 9.35 1.60 -14.69
N GLU A 35 10.13 1.71 -13.63
CA GLU A 35 9.65 2.03 -12.28
C GLU A 35 8.81 3.31 -12.24
N GLU A 36 9.21 4.34 -13.00
CA GLU A 36 8.48 5.59 -13.15
C GLU A 36 7.01 5.38 -13.55
N ILE A 37 6.74 4.48 -14.50
CA ILE A 37 5.37 4.17 -14.95
C ILE A 37 4.60 3.46 -13.84
N ARG A 38 5.25 2.55 -13.10
CA ARG A 38 4.63 1.83 -11.98
C ARG A 38 4.25 2.77 -10.84
N LEU A 39 5.12 3.74 -10.52
CA LEU A 39 4.86 4.73 -9.49
C LEU A 39 3.78 5.73 -9.93
N ARG A 40 3.78 6.14 -11.20
CA ARG A 40 2.72 6.99 -11.76
C ARG A 40 1.34 6.32 -11.72
N TYR A 41 1.27 5.03 -12.02
CA TYR A 41 0.02 4.25 -12.00
C TYR A 41 0.00 3.25 -10.84
N ARG A 42 0.37 3.72 -9.64
CA ARG A 42 0.53 2.86 -8.46
C ARG A 42 -0.73 2.10 -8.10
N CYS A 43 -1.92 2.66 -8.32
CA CYS A 43 -3.19 1.97 -8.09
C CYS A 43 -3.35 0.66 -8.89
N LEU A 44 -2.78 0.58 -10.10
CA LEU A 44 -2.73 -0.65 -10.90
C LEU A 44 -1.60 -1.58 -10.44
N ASP A 45 -0.44 -1.02 -10.09
CA ASP A 45 0.72 -1.80 -9.63
C ASP A 45 0.42 -2.54 -8.31
N LEU A 46 -0.38 -1.93 -7.43
CA LEU A 46 -0.85 -2.54 -6.18
C LEU A 46 -1.72 -3.79 -6.39
N ARG A 47 -2.31 -4.00 -7.58
CA ARG A 47 -3.10 -5.19 -7.90
C ARG A 47 -2.24 -6.42 -8.23
N ARG A 48 -0.94 -6.23 -8.45
CA ARG A 48 -0.02 -7.35 -8.72
C ARG A 48 0.17 -8.20 -7.47
N GLN A 49 0.30 -9.51 -7.66
CA GLN A 49 0.44 -10.48 -6.57
C GLN A 49 1.58 -10.13 -5.61
N GLN A 50 2.73 -9.72 -6.13
CA GLN A 50 3.88 -9.31 -5.31
C GLN A 50 3.56 -8.11 -4.41
N MET A 51 2.91 -7.07 -4.96
CA MET A 51 2.56 -5.88 -4.19
C MET A 51 1.48 -6.17 -3.14
N ASN A 52 0.48 -6.97 -3.51
CA ASN A 52 -0.55 -7.43 -2.59
C ASN A 52 0.05 -8.24 -1.43
N PHE A 53 0.96 -9.18 -1.73
CA PHE A 53 1.69 -9.96 -0.73
C PHE A 53 2.47 -9.06 0.22
N ASN A 54 3.23 -8.08 -0.30
CA ASN A 54 4.03 -7.17 0.51
C ASN A 54 3.16 -6.34 1.48
N ILE A 55 2.02 -5.82 1.03
CA ILE A 55 1.10 -5.04 1.87
C ILE A 55 0.48 -5.93 2.95
N LEU A 56 0.01 -7.13 2.58
CA LEU A 56 -0.58 -8.06 3.55
C LEU A 56 0.45 -8.54 4.57
N LEU A 57 1.68 -8.79 4.15
CA LEU A 57 2.77 -9.16 5.06
C LEU A 57 3.06 -8.02 6.04
N ARG A 58 3.22 -6.78 5.56
CA ARG A 58 3.39 -5.59 6.40
C ARG A 58 2.26 -5.48 7.43
N HIS A 59 1.01 -5.65 7.01
CA HIS A 59 -0.13 -5.63 7.92
C HIS A 59 -0.02 -6.70 9.01
N LYS A 60 0.27 -7.95 8.64
CA LYS A 60 0.39 -9.07 9.59
C LYS A 60 1.50 -8.83 10.60
N VAL A 61 2.65 -8.35 10.15
CA VAL A 61 3.80 -8.04 11.01
C VAL A 61 3.46 -6.94 12.01
N VAL A 62 2.94 -5.80 11.54
CA VAL A 62 2.57 -4.67 12.42
C VAL A 62 1.49 -5.09 13.43
N LYS A 63 0.49 -5.87 12.99
CA LYS A 63 -0.55 -6.41 13.88
C LYS A 63 0.02 -7.32 14.96
N LEU A 64 0.98 -8.18 14.60
CA LEU A 64 1.64 -9.07 15.56
C LEU A 64 2.43 -8.26 16.59
N MET A 65 3.21 -7.28 16.15
CA MET A 65 4.01 -6.42 17.03
C MET A 65 3.13 -5.68 18.04
N ARG A 66 2.02 -5.08 17.58
CA ARG A 66 1.07 -4.37 18.46
C ARG A 66 0.47 -5.29 19.51
N ARG A 67 -0.10 -6.44 19.09
CA ARG A 67 -0.68 -7.42 19.99
C ARG A 67 0.32 -7.94 21.02
N TYR A 68 1.57 -8.17 20.61
CA TYR A 68 2.59 -8.61 21.54
C TYR A 68 2.87 -7.57 22.62
N LEU A 69 3.01 -6.30 22.27
CA LEU A 69 3.26 -5.22 23.23
C LEU A 69 2.05 -4.97 24.15
N GLU A 70 0.84 -4.99 23.60
CA GLU A 70 -0.41 -4.76 24.33
C GLU A 70 -0.79 -5.96 25.21
N ASP A 71 -1.02 -7.14 24.60
CA ASP A 71 -1.61 -8.30 25.27
C ASP A 71 -0.64 -9.00 26.23
N ILE A 72 0.67 -9.02 25.90
CA ILE A 72 1.68 -9.76 26.68
C ILE A 72 2.40 -8.84 27.67
N HIS A 73 2.69 -7.61 27.28
CA HIS A 73 3.51 -6.68 28.07
C HIS A 73 2.73 -5.50 28.67
N GLY A 74 1.44 -5.35 28.36
CA GLY A 74 0.58 -4.33 28.95
C GLY A 74 0.90 -2.89 28.50
N PHE A 75 1.56 -2.71 27.36
CA PHE A 75 1.78 -1.37 26.79
C PHE A 75 0.48 -0.77 26.26
N VAL A 76 0.36 0.56 26.35
CA VAL A 76 -0.76 1.32 25.79
C VAL A 76 -0.28 2.06 24.55
N GLU A 77 -0.99 1.91 23.43
CA GLU A 77 -0.71 2.69 22.22
C GLU A 77 -1.20 4.14 22.41
N ILE A 78 -0.26 5.10 22.34
CA ILE A 78 -0.53 6.53 22.48
C ILE A 78 -0.22 7.22 21.16
N GLU A 79 -1.24 7.83 20.54
CA GLU A 79 -1.05 8.67 19.37
C GLU A 79 -0.46 10.03 19.78
N THR A 80 0.61 10.45 19.12
CA THR A 80 1.26 11.75 19.35
C THR A 80 0.96 12.72 18.20
N PRO A 81 0.88 14.05 18.45
CA PRO A 81 0.62 15.03 17.40
C PRO A 81 1.63 14.96 16.25
N ILE A 82 1.15 15.06 15.01
CA ILE A 82 2.01 15.09 13.80
C ILE A 82 2.59 16.49 13.56
N LEU A 83 1.82 17.54 13.82
CA LEU A 83 2.26 18.92 13.66
C LEU A 83 2.89 19.40 14.97
N SER A 84 4.22 19.49 14.99
CA SER A 84 5.00 19.95 16.14
C SER A 84 5.84 21.18 15.82
N ARG A 85 6.32 21.85 16.86
CA ARG A 85 7.29 22.94 16.72
C ARG A 85 8.63 22.36 16.25
N SER A 86 9.24 23.01 15.25
CA SER A 86 10.57 22.62 14.76
C SER A 86 11.68 22.88 15.77
N THR A 87 12.64 21.96 15.81
CA THR A 87 13.85 22.05 16.65
C THR A 87 15.10 22.15 15.77
N PRO A 88 16.00 23.12 16.02
CA PRO A 88 17.12 23.43 15.11
C PRO A 88 18.28 22.42 15.15
N GLU A 89 18.31 21.55 16.16
CA GLU A 89 19.44 20.65 16.45
C GLU A 89 19.44 19.38 15.58
N GLY A 90 18.30 19.06 14.96
CA GLY A 90 18.06 17.78 14.30
C GLY A 90 18.14 17.80 12.78
N ALA A 91 17.56 16.77 12.16
CA ALA A 91 17.35 16.71 10.72
C ALA A 91 16.42 17.85 10.25
N ARG A 92 16.38 18.08 8.93
CA ARG A 92 15.48 19.10 8.37
C ARG A 92 14.02 18.69 8.54
N ASP A 93 13.25 19.56 9.19
CA ASP A 93 11.81 19.39 9.32
C ASP A 93 11.07 19.82 8.05
N TYR A 94 9.98 19.11 7.73
CA TYR A 94 9.00 19.59 6.77
C TYR A 94 8.13 20.66 7.43
N LEU A 95 8.11 21.86 6.84
CA LEU A 95 7.33 22.98 7.35
C LEU A 95 5.90 22.97 6.78
N VAL A 96 4.92 23.04 7.67
CA VAL A 96 3.51 23.24 7.33
C VAL A 96 3.10 24.64 7.82
N PRO A 97 2.83 25.61 6.92
CA PRO A 97 2.48 26.95 7.35
C PRO A 97 1.12 26.96 8.03
N SER A 98 1.06 27.57 9.22
CA SER A 98 -0.20 27.81 9.92
C SER A 98 -0.80 29.16 9.50
N ARG A 99 -2.11 29.19 9.25
CA ARG A 99 -2.86 30.43 9.09
C ARG A 99 -3.25 30.93 10.48
N ILE A 100 -2.36 31.69 11.11
CA ILE A 100 -2.68 32.39 12.36
C ILE A 100 -3.31 33.73 11.94
N GLN A 101 -4.58 33.95 12.29
CA GLN A 101 -5.22 35.27 12.24
C GLN A 101 -4.98 36.01 13.55
#